data_AF-A0A9P8EYQ7-F1
#
_entry.id   AF-A0A9P8EYQ7-F1
#
_cell.length_a   1.000
_cell.length_b   1.000
_cell.length_c   1.000
_cell.angle_alpha   90.00
_cell.angle_beta   90.00
_cell.angle_gamma   90.00
#
_symmetry.space_group_name_H-M   'P 1'
#
loop_
_entity.id
_entity.type
_entity.pdbx_description
1 polymer ?
#
loop_
_entity_poly.entity_id
_entity_poly.type
_entity_poly.pdbx_seq_one_letter_code
_entity_poly.pdbx_strand_id
1 'polypeptide(L)'
;RGASTGAGLGNAFLSHIRAVDAIFQVVRCFDDAEIIHVEGDVDPVRDLEIISEELRIKDIEFVEKALENLKKQTRRGGQSLEMKKLKEEEATTEKILALLQEGKDVRHQHWTPKE
;
A
#
# COMPACT_ATOMS: atom_id res chain seq x y z
N ARG A 1 16.62 1.61 -3.35
CA ARG A 1 17.32 0.57 -4.14
C ARG A 1 16.75 -0.77 -3.66
N GLY A 2 15.73 -1.34 -4.28
CA GLY A 2 15.79 -2.03 -5.56
C GLY A 2 15.55 -3.53 -5.30
N ALA A 3 14.28 -3.94 -5.23
CA ALA A 3 13.84 -5.30 -4.91
C ALA A 3 14.39 -6.42 -5.83
N SER A 4 15.12 -6.07 -6.89
CA SER A 4 15.88 -7.03 -7.70
C SER A 4 17.20 -7.48 -7.04
N THR A 5 17.57 -6.94 -5.88
CA THR A 5 18.73 -7.37 -5.06
C THR A 5 18.38 -8.03 -3.72
N GLY A 6 17.10 -8.35 -3.48
CA GLY A 6 16.70 -9.18 -2.32
C GLY A 6 16.49 -8.43 -0.99
N ALA A 7 16.44 -7.08 -1.00
CA ALA A 7 16.20 -6.26 0.18
C ALA A 7 14.71 -5.88 0.40
N GLY A 8 13.83 -6.19 -0.56
CA GLY A 8 12.40 -5.95 -0.44
C GLY A 8 11.63 -7.19 0.00
N LEU A 9 10.45 -7.00 0.57
CA LEU A 9 9.45 -8.02 0.80
C LEU A 9 9.04 -8.64 -0.54
N GLY A 10 9.68 -9.73 -0.94
CA GLY A 10 9.48 -10.36 -2.25
C GLY A 10 8.00 -10.68 -2.54
N ASN A 11 7.65 -10.88 -3.82
CA ASN A 11 6.25 -11.08 -4.26
C ASN A 11 5.50 -12.20 -3.51
N ALA A 12 6.20 -13.25 -3.07
CA ALA A 12 5.62 -14.32 -2.25
C ALA A 12 5.27 -13.86 -0.82
N PHE A 13 6.05 -12.96 -0.23
CA PHE A 13 5.74 -12.39 1.07
C PHE A 13 4.51 -11.47 1.00
N LEU A 14 4.42 -10.65 -0.05
CA LEU A 14 3.27 -9.78 -0.27
C LEU A 14 1.97 -10.55 -0.50
N SER A 15 2.02 -11.71 -1.17
CA SER A 15 0.83 -12.57 -1.31
C SER A 15 0.38 -13.16 0.02
N HIS A 16 1.31 -13.49 0.92
CA HIS A 16 0.97 -13.92 2.28
C HIS A 16 0.39 -12.78 3.13
N ILE A 17 0.93 -11.56 3.04
CA ILE A 17 0.35 -10.39 3.72
C ILE A 17 -1.08 -10.12 3.25
N ARG A 18 -1.35 -10.25 1.94
CA ARG A 18 -2.71 -10.06 1.41
C ARG A 18 -3.72 -11.11 1.88
N ALA A 19 -3.26 -12.22 2.46
CA ALA A 19 -4.11 -13.29 2.95
C ALA A 19 -4.42 -13.16 4.46
N VAL A 20 -3.95 -12.09 5.13
CA VAL A 20 -4.21 -11.86 6.56
C VAL A 20 -4.90 -10.51 6.79
N ASP A 21 -5.61 -10.42 7.91
CA ASP A 21 -6.36 -9.22 8.30
C ASP A 21 -5.57 -8.26 9.22
N ALA A 22 -4.48 -8.75 9.82
CA ALA A 22 -3.63 -7.99 10.72
C ALA A 22 -2.15 -8.38 10.57
N ILE A 23 -1.27 -7.41 10.81
CA ILE A 23 0.18 -7.58 10.68
C ILE A 23 0.81 -7.32 12.05
N PHE A 24 1.58 -8.28 12.55
CA PHE A 24 2.51 -8.07 13.64
C PHE A 24 3.89 -7.76 13.07
N GLN A 25 4.27 -6.49 13.12
CA GLN A 25 5.58 -6.04 12.65
C GLN A 25 6.59 -6.12 13.80
N VAL A 26 7.49 -7.10 13.72
CA VAL A 26 8.55 -7.30 14.72
C VAL A 26 9.75 -6.42 14.33
N VAL A 27 10.14 -5.53 15.24
CA VAL A 27 11.24 -4.56 15.03
C VAL A 27 12.38 -4.88 15.99
N ARG A 28 13.62 -4.83 15.51
CA ARG A 28 14.81 -5.03 16.34
C ARG A 28 15.15 -3.73 17.09
N CYS A 29 15.17 -3.80 18.41
CA CYS A 29 15.51 -2.65 19.28
C CYS A 29 16.71 -2.96 20.20
N PHE A 30 17.59 -3.88 19.80
CA PHE A 30 18.78 -4.26 20.56
C PHE A 30 19.99 -4.45 19.64
N ASP A 31 21.15 -4.01 20.13
CA ASP A 31 22.43 -4.20 19.48
C ASP A 31 23.01 -5.55 19.90
N ASP A 32 23.35 -6.38 18.92
CA ASP A 32 24.04 -7.66 19.13
C ASP A 32 25.07 -7.81 18.01
N ALA A 33 26.34 -7.87 18.41
CA ALA A 33 27.49 -7.94 17.51
C ALA A 33 27.57 -9.29 16.76
N GLU A 34 26.87 -10.32 17.22
CA GLU A 34 26.82 -11.63 16.55
C GLU A 34 25.77 -11.68 15.42
N ILE A 35 24.89 -10.67 15.31
CA ILE A 35 23.79 -10.64 14.35
C ILE A 35 23.95 -9.45 13.39
N ILE A 36 24.34 -9.75 12.15
CA ILE A 36 24.49 -8.75 11.07
C ILE A 36 23.13 -8.14 10.74
N HIS A 37 23.04 -6.81 10.82
CA HIS A 37 21.87 -6.06 10.35
C HIS A 37 21.99 -5.80 8.84
N VAL A 38 20.90 -5.98 8.08
CA VAL A 38 20.91 -5.83 6.62
C VAL A 38 21.31 -4.41 6.20
N GLU A 39 20.93 -3.40 7.00
CA GLU A 39 21.26 -1.98 6.81
C GLU A 39 22.53 -1.54 7.57
N GLY A 40 23.34 -2.48 8.06
CA GLY A 40 24.58 -2.21 8.79
C GLY A 40 24.36 -1.98 10.29
N ASP A 41 23.74 -0.86 10.64
CA ASP A 41 23.39 -0.51 12.03
C ASP A 41 21.91 -0.80 12.32
N VAL A 42 21.60 -1.07 13.59
CA VAL A 42 20.21 -1.29 14.05
C VAL A 42 19.53 0.08 14.22
N ASP A 43 18.48 0.32 13.45
CA ASP A 43 17.67 1.54 13.54
C ASP A 43 16.18 1.19 13.44
N PRO A 44 15.48 1.03 14.59
CA PRO A 44 14.10 0.58 14.59
C PRO A 44 13.14 1.54 13.89
N VAL A 45 13.44 2.84 13.87
CA VAL A 45 12.60 3.84 13.21
C VAL A 45 12.73 3.70 11.71
N ARG A 46 13.96 3.59 11.22
CA ARG A 46 14.23 3.37 9.80
C ARG A 46 13.63 2.06 9.29
N ASP A 47 13.72 0.97 10.06
CA ASP A 47 13.15 -0.32 9.67
C ASP A 47 11.61 -0.26 9.57
N LEU A 48 10.96 0.47 10.49
CA LEU A 48 9.53 0.73 10.43
C LEU A 48 9.14 1.53 9.18
N GLU A 49 9.92 2.57 8.86
CA GLU A 49 9.71 3.43 7.70
C GLU A 49 9.88 2.65 6.40
N ILE A 50 10.96 1.87 6.25
CA ILE A 50 11.24 1.06 5.06
C ILE A 50 10.06 0.12 4.75
N ILE A 51 9.59 -0.64 5.74
CA ILE A 51 8.48 -1.58 5.55
C ILE A 51 7.19 -0.82 5.20
N SER A 52 6.92 0.30 5.88
CA SER A 52 5.72 1.10 5.63
C SER A 52 5.73 1.72 4.23
N GLU A 53 6.88 2.19 3.76
CA GLU A 53 7.08 2.69 2.41
C GLU A 53 6.91 1.61 1.35
N GLU A 54 7.46 0.41 1.56
CA GLU A 54 7.32 -0.69 0.61
C GLU A 54 5.87 -1.15 0.45
N LEU A 55 5.14 -1.28 1.57
CA LEU A 55 3.71 -1.59 1.52
C LEU A 55 2.92 -0.51 0.78
N ARG A 56 3.21 0.76 1.04
CA ARG A 56 2.57 1.90 0.36
C ARG A 56 2.83 1.89 -1.14
N ILE A 57 4.06 1.62 -1.58
CA ILE A 57 4.40 1.51 -3.00
C ILE A 57 3.54 0.41 -3.66
N LYS A 58 3.35 -0.71 -2.98
CA LYS A 58 2.51 -1.81 -3.49
C LYS A 58 1.02 -1.47 -3.52
N ASP A 59 0.54 -0.67 -2.57
CA ASP A 59 -0.81 -0.12 -2.61
C ASP A 59 -0.99 0.86 -3.77
N ILE A 60 0.00 1.73 -4.05
CA ILE A 60 -0.02 2.65 -5.21
C ILE A 60 -0.15 1.85 -6.51
N GLU A 61 0.74 0.87 -6.74
CA GLU A 61 0.69 0.02 -7.95
C GLU A 61 -0.67 -0.69 -8.11
N PHE A 62 -1.26 -1.12 -7.00
CA PHE A 62 -2.56 -1.79 -7.00
C PHE A 62 -3.71 -0.82 -7.35
N VAL A 63 -3.75 0.33 -6.70
CA VAL A 63 -4.80 1.34 -6.85
C VAL A 63 -4.72 2.00 -8.24
N GLU A 64 -3.53 2.23 -8.78
CA GLU A 64 -3.37 2.74 -10.16
C GLU A 64 -4.01 1.81 -11.19
N LYS A 65 -3.77 0.50 -11.08
CA LYS A 65 -4.38 -0.50 -11.95
C LYS A 65 -5.90 -0.57 -11.78
N ALA A 66 -6.39 -0.48 -10.55
CA ALA A 66 -7.83 -0.44 -10.26
C ALA A 66 -8.48 0.80 -10.88
N LEU A 67 -7.88 1.98 -10.70
CA LEU A 67 -8.35 3.25 -11.23
C LEU A 67 -8.39 3.25 -12.76
N GLU A 68 -7.36 2.70 -13.43
CA GLU A 68 -7.35 2.59 -14.89
C GLU A 68 -8.55 1.76 -15.40
N ASN A 69 -8.86 0.65 -14.73
CA ASN A 69 -10.00 -0.20 -15.08
C ASN A 69 -11.34 0.49 -14.82
N LEU A 70 -11.47 1.23 -13.70
CA LEU A 70 -12.67 2.01 -13.39
C LEU A 70 -12.87 3.12 -14.44
N LYS A 71 -11.82 3.88 -14.77
CA LYS A 71 -11.84 4.91 -15.83
C LYS A 71 -12.29 4.35 -17.18
N LYS A 72 -11.87 3.15 -17.55
CA LYS A 72 -12.33 2.48 -18.78
C LYS A 72 -13.83 2.17 -18.76
N GLN A 73 -14.37 1.76 -17.62
CA GLN A 73 -15.79 1.45 -17.45
C GLN A 73 -16.65 2.72 -17.44
N THR A 74 -16.23 3.74 -16.70
CA THR A 74 -16.99 4.98 -16.52
C THR A 74 -16.96 5.89 -17.75
N ARG A 75 -15.95 5.78 -18.61
CA ARG A 75 -15.79 6.56 -19.86
C ARG A 75 -16.97 6.46 -20.81
N ARG A 76 -17.70 5.34 -20.82
CA ARG A 76 -18.90 5.14 -21.65
C ARG A 76 -20.04 6.10 -21.30
N GLY A 77 -20.01 6.69 -20.10
CA GLY A 77 -21.08 7.55 -19.61
C GLY A 77 -22.38 6.79 -19.34
N GLY A 78 -23.43 7.54 -18.97
CA GLY A 78 -24.74 6.98 -18.63
C GLY A 78 -25.28 7.48 -17.30
N GLN A 79 -26.60 7.35 -17.12
CA GLN A 79 -27.32 7.78 -15.92
C GLN A 79 -27.89 6.61 -15.10
N SER A 80 -27.58 5.37 -15.48
CA SER A 80 -28.01 4.19 -14.71
C SER A 80 -27.44 4.24 -13.29
N LEU A 81 -28.15 3.61 -12.36
CA LEU A 81 -27.72 3.53 -10.96
C LEU A 81 -26.34 2.86 -10.83
N GLU A 82 -26.08 1.84 -11.64
CA GLU A 82 -24.78 1.17 -11.73
C GLU A 82 -23.65 2.11 -12.16
N MET A 83 -23.88 2.92 -13.20
CA MET A 83 -22.89 3.91 -13.64
C MET A 83 -22.61 4.98 -12.59
N LYS A 84 -23.62 5.35 -11.79
CA LYS A 84 -23.41 6.27 -10.66
C LYS A 84 -22.50 5.65 -9.59
N LYS A 85 -22.72 4.38 -9.24
CA LYS A 85 -21.87 3.66 -8.28
C LYS A 85 -20.43 3.55 -8.75
N LEU A 86 -20.20 3.18 -10.02
CA LEU A 86 -18.85 3.10 -10.59
C LEU A 86 -18.11 4.45 -10.56
N LYS A 87 -18.83 5.56 -10.80
CA LYS A 87 -18.24 6.90 -10.72
C LYS A 87 -17.91 7.33 -9.28
N GLU A 88 -18.74 6.94 -8.32
CA GLU A 88 -18.44 7.17 -6.90
C GLU A 88 -17.22 6.35 -6.47
N GLU A 89 -17.14 5.08 -6.87
CA GLU A 89 -15.97 4.21 -6.62
C GLU A 89 -14.70 4.74 -7.29
N GLU A 90 -14.79 5.23 -8.52
CA GLU A 90 -13.68 5.91 -9.22
C GLU A 90 -13.18 7.11 -8.43
N ALA A 91 -14.10 7.97 -7.93
CA ALA A 91 -13.74 9.15 -7.15
C ALA A 91 -13.06 8.79 -5.82
N THR A 92 -13.56 7.77 -5.12
CA THR A 92 -12.91 7.27 -3.90
C THR A 92 -11.53 6.68 -4.19
N THR A 93 -11.41 5.90 -5.28
CA THR A 93 -10.13 5.30 -5.71
C THR A 93 -9.11 6.37 -6.06
N GLU A 94 -9.53 7.45 -6.73
CA GLU A 94 -8.67 8.60 -7.06
C GLU A 94 -8.20 9.35 -5.80
N LYS A 95 -9.08 9.53 -4.82
CA LYS A 95 -8.75 10.09 -3.50
C LYS A 95 -7.73 9.21 -2.77
N ILE A 96 -7.89 7.89 -2.78
CA ILE A 96 -6.94 6.94 -2.17
C ILE A 96 -5.57 7.04 -2.85
N LEU A 97 -5.52 7.08 -4.18
CA LEU A 97 -4.26 7.18 -4.92
C LEU A 97 -3.49 8.45 -4.57
N ALA A 98 -4.16 9.61 -4.57
CA ALA A 98 -3.54 10.88 -4.21
C ALA A 98 -2.98 10.83 -2.79
N LEU A 99 -3.73 10.25 -1.85
CA LEU A 99 -3.32 10.12 -0.45
C LEU A 99 -2.07 9.25 -0.28
N LEU A 100 -2.03 8.10 -0.97
CA LEU A 100 -0.87 7.21 -0.96
C LEU A 100 0.38 7.89 -1.55
N GLN A 101 0.21 8.67 -2.64
CA GLN A 101 1.30 9.44 -3.25
C GLN A 101 1.82 10.57 -2.36
N GLU A 102 1.00 11.10 -1.46
CA GLU A 102 1.41 12.04 -0.40
C GLU A 102 2.15 11.36 0.77
N GLY A 103 2.40 10.05 0.71
CA GLY A 103 3.09 9.32 1.78
C GLY A 103 2.20 8.96 2.98
N LYS A 104 0.87 9.07 2.84
CA LYS A 104 -0.08 8.78 3.93
C LYS A 104 -0.62 7.36 3.83
N ASP A 105 -0.86 6.73 4.98
CA ASP A 105 -1.49 5.41 5.06
C ASP A 105 -3.02 5.54 4.94
N VAL A 106 -3.65 4.64 4.18
CA VAL A 106 -5.12 4.56 4.03
C VAL A 106 -5.81 4.34 5.38
N ARG A 107 -5.25 3.46 6.23
CA ARG A 107 -5.81 3.09 7.54
C ARG A 107 -5.88 4.22 8.57
N HIS A 108 -5.12 5.30 8.38
CA HIS A 108 -5.09 6.44 9.32
C HIS A 108 -6.06 7.56 8.95
N GLN A 109 -6.84 7.39 7.88
CA GLN A 109 -7.75 8.40 7.39
C GLN A 109 -9.17 8.18 7.89
N HIS A 110 -9.97 9.24 7.85
CA HIS A 110 -11.39 9.14 8.12
C HIS A 110 -12.15 8.85 6.82
N TRP A 111 -12.78 7.68 6.78
CA TRP A 111 -13.63 7.23 5.68
C TRP A 111 -15.08 7.19 6.17
N THR A 112 -16.01 7.61 5.32
CA THR A 112 -17.44 7.39 5.58
C THR A 112 -17.76 5.90 5.46
N PRO A 113 -18.84 5.38 6.05
CA PRO A 113 -19.21 3.96 5.91
C PRO A 113 -19.45 3.48 4.47
N LYS A 114 -19.59 4.42 3.52
CA LYS A 114 -19.78 4.14 2.10
C LYS A 114 -18.45 4.08 1.34
N GLU A 115 -17.43 4.79 1.82
CA GLU A 115 -16.06 4.75 1.29
C GLU A 115 -15.31 3.55 1.88
#